data_AF-A0A443SHC8-F1
#
_entry.id   AF-A0A443SHC8-F1
#
_cell.length_a   1.000
_cell.length_b   1.000
_cell.length_c   1.000
_cell.angle_alpha   90.00
_cell.angle_beta   90.00
_cell.angle_gamma   90.00
#
_symmetry.space_group_name_H-M   'P 1'
#
loop_
_entity.id
_entity.type
_entity.pdbx_description
1 polymer ?
#
loop_
_entity_poly.entity_id
_entity_poly.type
_entity_poly.pdbx_seq_one_letter_code
_entity_poly.pdbx_strand_id
1 'polypeptide(L)'
;PSHIDIEALKIQLKTQIQEIIEIHELHIWQLTSDKIIGTIHIMCKDSEDYEKIVPKMKRIFHELKVHSTTIQPEFTNSKLKLHENECLIECPSPENCINCCPTENEEYDS
;
A
#
# COMPACT_ATOMS: atom_id res chain seq x y z
N PRO A 1 1.64 19.61 -6.85
CA PRO A 1 0.72 20.72 -7.21
C PRO A 1 0.47 21.57 -5.96
N SER A 2 0.69 22.88 -6.02
CA SER A 2 0.70 23.74 -4.82
C SER A 2 -0.68 24.02 -4.20
N HIS A 3 -1.77 23.70 -4.90
CA HIS A 3 -3.14 24.00 -4.47
C HIS A 3 -3.84 22.83 -3.74
N ILE A 4 -3.20 21.67 -3.63
CA ILE A 4 -3.77 20.50 -2.95
C ILE A 4 -3.09 20.38 -1.59
N ASP A 5 -3.87 20.60 -0.53
CA ASP A 5 -3.45 20.31 0.85
C ASP A 5 -3.58 18.81 1.11
N ILE A 6 -2.44 18.14 1.22
CA ILE A 6 -2.35 16.69 1.38
C ILE A 6 -2.93 16.23 2.72
N GLU A 7 -2.71 17.00 3.79
CA GLU A 7 -3.17 16.61 5.12
C GLU A 7 -4.69 16.82 5.25
N ALA A 8 -5.21 17.92 4.70
CA ALA A 8 -6.66 18.12 4.61
C ALA A 8 -7.34 17.01 3.78
N LEU A 9 -6.73 16.60 2.66
CA LEU A 9 -7.25 15.50 1.84
C LEU A 9 -7.24 14.16 2.60
N LYS A 10 -6.17 13.83 3.33
CA LYS A 10 -6.15 12.62 4.17
C LYS A 10 -7.27 12.63 5.22
N ILE A 11 -7.48 13.76 5.89
CA ILE A 11 -8.56 13.93 6.87
C ILE A 11 -9.93 13.74 6.19
N GLN A 12 -10.14 14.37 5.03
CA GLN A 12 -11.39 14.24 4.27
C GLN A 12 -11.67 12.79 3.89
N LEU A 13 -10.67 12.07 3.37
CA LEU A 13 -10.79 10.67 2.97
C LEU A 13 -11.16 9.78 4.16
N LYS A 14 -10.43 9.88 5.28
CA LYS A 14 -10.72 9.10 6.50
C LYS A 14 -12.10 9.44 7.09
N THR A 15 -12.54 10.69 6.98
CA THR A 15 -13.84 11.12 7.53
C THR A 15 -15.02 10.68 6.67
N GLN A 16 -14.88 10.69 5.34
CA GLN A 16 -15.99 10.38 4.42
C GLN A 16 -16.10 8.91 4.04
N ILE A 17 -15.04 8.12 4.25
CA ILE A 17 -14.98 6.71 3.86
C ILE A 17 -14.65 5.85 5.09
N GLN A 18 -15.70 5.43 5.80
CA GLN A 18 -15.59 4.66 7.05
C GLN A 18 -14.85 3.32 6.90
N GLU A 19 -14.80 2.76 5.70
CA GLU A 19 -14.13 1.48 5.43
C GLU A 19 -12.59 1.62 5.41
N ILE A 20 -12.06 2.84 5.36
CA ILE A 20 -10.62 3.10 5.48
C ILE A 20 -10.22 3.00 6.95
N ILE A 21 -9.30 2.09 7.24
CA ILE A 21 -8.68 1.95 8.55
C ILE A 21 -7.53 2.95 8.68
N GLU A 22 -6.66 2.98 7.67
CA GLU A 22 -5.49 3.86 7.65
C GLU A 22 -5.14 4.32 6.23
N ILE A 23 -4.42 5.45 6.14
CA ILE A 23 -3.78 5.91 4.91
C ILE A 23 -2.30 5.99 5.24
N HIS A 24 -1.50 5.09 4.66
CA HIS A 24 -0.06 5.05 4.93
C HIS A 24 0.66 6.12 4.12
N GLU A 25 0.31 6.23 2.84
CA GLU A 25 1.02 7.10 1.92
C GLU A 25 0.04 7.71 0.92
N LEU A 26 0.26 8.98 0.62
CA LEU A 26 -0.49 9.72 -0.38
C LEU A 26 0.48 10.62 -1.15
N HIS A 27 0.61 10.33 -2.43
CA HIS A 27 1.45 11.07 -3.36
C HIS A 27 0.59 11.70 -4.44
N ILE A 28 0.64 13.04 -4.54
CA ILE A 28 0.02 13.79 -5.62
C ILE A 28 1.11 14.54 -6.37
N TRP A 29 1.19 14.31 -7.67
CA TRP A 29 2.20 14.91 -8.52
C TRP A 29 1.61 15.33 -9.86
N GLN A 30 2.30 16.22 -10.55
CA GLN A 30 1.84 16.80 -11.81
C GLN A 30 2.74 16.30 -12.94
N LEU A 31 2.16 15.63 -13.93
CA LEU A 31 2.90 15.12 -15.09
C LEU A 31 3.02 16.18 -16.20
N THR A 32 1.95 16.94 -16.42
CA THR A 32 1.87 18.05 -17.38
C THR A 32 1.01 19.17 -16.79
N SER A 33 0.94 20.33 -17.46
CA SER A 33 0.13 21.48 -17.00
C SER A 33 -1.35 21.14 -16.73
N ASP A 34 -1.89 20.13 -17.42
CA ASP A 34 -3.29 19.70 -17.37
C ASP A 34 -3.49 18.31 -16.74
N LYS A 35 -2.43 17.56 -16.42
CA LYS A 35 -2.52 16.19 -15.90
C LYS A 35 -1.91 16.06 -14.51
N ILE A 36 -2.77 15.80 -13.54
CA ILE A 36 -2.40 15.49 -12.16
C ILE A 36 -2.61 13.99 -11.90
N ILE A 37 -1.64 13.37 -11.25
CA ILE A 37 -1.62 11.94 -10.94
C ILE A 37 -1.56 11.78 -9.42
N GLY A 38 -2.34 10.83 -8.90
CA GLY A 38 -2.38 10.47 -7.49
C GLY A 38 -2.10 9.00 -7.26
N THR A 39 -1.24 8.68 -6.31
CA THR A 39 -1.04 7.32 -5.80
C THR A 39 -1.34 7.34 -4.31
N ILE A 40 -2.13 6.38 -3.84
CA ILE A 40 -2.50 6.28 -2.43
C ILE A 40 -2.47 4.83 -1.98
N HIS A 41 -1.88 4.60 -0.80
CA HIS A 41 -1.86 3.31 -0.11
C HIS A 41 -2.79 3.39 1.09
N ILE A 42 -3.77 2.49 1.13
CA ILE A 42 -4.80 2.46 2.16
C ILE A 42 -4.84 1.10 2.86
N MET A 43 -5.03 1.13 4.18
CA MET A 43 -5.38 -0.06 4.94
C MET A 43 -6.89 -0.22 4.98
N CYS A 44 -7.37 -1.42 4.65
CA CYS A 44 -8.78 -1.82 4.76
C CYS A 44 -8.87 -3.29 5.18
N LYS A 45 -10.07 -3.79 5.48
CA LYS A 45 -10.22 -5.12 6.06
C LYS A 45 -10.00 -6.25 5.05
N ASP A 46 -10.69 -6.16 3.92
CA ASP A 46 -10.76 -7.19 2.88
C ASP A 46 -11.18 -6.58 1.52
N SER A 47 -11.29 -7.43 0.49
CA SER A 47 -11.63 -7.00 -0.86
C SER A 47 -13.01 -6.37 -0.98
N GLU A 48 -13.97 -6.77 -0.14
CA GLU A 48 -15.33 -6.21 -0.16
C GLU A 48 -15.33 -4.75 0.30
N ASP A 49 -14.58 -4.45 1.36
CA ASP A 49 -14.39 -3.07 1.80
C ASP A 49 -13.61 -2.26 0.75
N TYR A 50 -12.58 -2.83 0.13
CA TYR A 50 -11.87 -2.17 -0.96
C TYR A 50 -12.78 -1.79 -2.13
N GLU A 51 -13.68 -2.70 -2.57
CA GLU A 51 -14.66 -2.43 -3.62
C GLU A 51 -15.60 -1.26 -3.27
N LYS A 52 -15.91 -1.05 -1.98
CA LYS A 52 -16.69 0.10 -1.50
C LYS A 52 -15.86 1.39 -1.46
N ILE A 53 -14.57 1.31 -1.16
CA ILE A 53 -13.66 2.47 -1.05
C ILE A 53 -13.36 3.09 -2.41
N VAL A 54 -13.00 2.27 -3.40
CA VAL A 54 -12.53 2.72 -4.73
C VAL A 54 -13.43 3.77 -5.38
N PRO A 55 -14.77 3.58 -5.52
CA PRO A 55 -15.61 4.56 -6.18
C PRO A 55 -15.72 5.88 -5.38
N LYS A 56 -15.80 5.81 -4.05
CA LYS A 56 -15.87 7.00 -3.19
C LYS A 56 -14.58 7.82 -3.26
N MET A 57 -13.44 7.14 -3.22
CA MET A 57 -12.12 7.76 -3.30
C MET A 57 -11.89 8.38 -4.68
N LYS A 58 -12.18 7.65 -5.77
CA LYS A 58 -12.08 8.19 -7.14
C LYS A 58 -12.91 9.46 -7.32
N ARG A 59 -14.11 9.54 -6.72
CA ARG A 59 -14.94 10.74 -6.74
C ARG A 59 -14.26 11.94 -6.07
N ILE A 60 -13.73 11.77 -4.87
CA ILE A 60 -13.03 12.85 -4.14
C ILE A 60 -11.79 13.32 -4.91
N PHE A 61 -11.00 12.40 -5.45
CA PHE A 61 -9.83 12.75 -6.27
C PHE A 61 -10.23 13.48 -7.57
N HIS A 62 -11.34 13.08 -8.19
CA HIS A 62 -11.87 13.73 -9.38
C HIS A 62 -12.32 15.18 -9.08
N GLU A 63 -12.94 15.44 -7.92
CA GLU A 63 -13.29 16.81 -7.49
C GLU A 63 -12.05 17.72 -7.36
N LEU A 64 -10.89 17.12 -7.06
CA LEU A 64 -9.58 17.78 -7.03
C LEU A 64 -8.82 17.76 -8.37
N LYS A 65 -9.48 17.35 -9.47
CA LYS A 65 -8.92 17.23 -10.83
C LYS A 65 -7.77 16.21 -10.95
N VAL A 66 -7.69 15.27 -10.01
CA VAL A 66 -6.75 14.14 -10.07
C VAL A 66 -7.44 12.98 -10.78
N HIS A 67 -7.34 12.95 -12.10
CA HIS A 67 -8.05 11.96 -12.93
C HIS A 67 -7.31 10.63 -13.10
N SER A 68 -5.99 10.65 -12.90
CA SER A 68 -5.14 9.45 -12.99
C SER A 68 -4.77 9.01 -11.58
N THR A 69 -5.55 8.08 -11.02
CA THR A 69 -5.37 7.62 -9.64
C THR A 69 -5.05 6.14 -9.54
N THR A 70 -4.02 5.79 -8.79
CA THR A 70 -3.73 4.42 -8.37
C THR A 70 -4.05 4.28 -6.89
N ILE A 71 -4.91 3.33 -6.54
CA ILE A 71 -5.29 3.02 -5.15
C ILE A 71 -4.76 1.62 -4.86
N GLN A 72 -3.80 1.51 -3.94
CA GLN A 72 -3.21 0.24 -3.53
C GLN A 72 -3.79 -0.16 -2.17
N PRO A 73 -4.52 -1.30 -2.09
CA PRO A 73 -5.02 -1.79 -0.81
C PRO A 73 -3.94 -2.56 -0.05
N GLU A 74 -3.97 -2.41 1.27
CA GLU A 74 -3.29 -3.25 2.25
C GLU A 74 -4.37 -3.85 3.15
N PHE A 75 -4.44 -5.18 3.25
CA PHE A 75 -5.51 -5.85 3.98
C PHE A 75 -5.07 -6.24 5.39
N THR A 76 -5.87 -5.92 6.41
CA THR A 76 -5.56 -6.37 7.78
C THR A 76 -5.58 -7.89 7.93
N ASN A 77 -6.37 -8.56 7.08
CA ASN A 77 -6.47 -10.01 7.05
C ASN A 77 -5.46 -10.69 6.12
N SER A 78 -4.60 -9.94 5.42
CA SER A 78 -3.40 -10.53 4.80
C SER A 78 -2.35 -10.77 5.88
N LYS A 79 -2.69 -11.62 6.85
CA LYS A 79 -1.66 -12.43 7.48
C LYS A 79 -1.11 -13.29 6.36
N LEU A 80 -0.04 -12.83 5.72
CA LEU A 80 0.96 -13.77 5.26
C LEU A 80 1.25 -14.63 6.49
N LYS A 81 0.67 -15.83 6.54
CA LYS A 81 1.17 -16.87 7.42
C LYS A 81 2.53 -17.22 6.84
N LEU A 82 3.52 -16.35 7.06
CA LEU A 82 4.90 -16.74 6.98
C LEU A 82 5.03 -17.78 8.09
N HIS A 83 4.90 -19.05 7.73
CA HIS A 83 5.56 -20.07 8.52
C HIS A 83 7.02 -19.62 8.58
N GLU A 84 7.56 -19.42 9.78
CA GLU A 84 8.93 -18.91 10.02
C GLU A 84 10.02 -19.78 9.35
N ASN A 85 9.65 -20.87 8.67
CA ASN A 85 10.53 -21.81 7.99
C ASN A 85 10.23 -22.01 6.48
N GLU A 86 9.34 -21.22 5.87
CA GLU A 86 9.09 -21.30 4.41
C GLU A 86 9.84 -20.20 3.66
N CYS A 87 10.81 -20.62 2.85
CA CYS A 87 11.52 -19.74 1.93
C CYS A 87 10.53 -19.21 0.89
N LEU A 88 10.34 -17.88 0.83
CA LEU A 88 9.41 -17.20 -0.09
C LEU A 88 9.77 -17.34 -1.58
N ILE A 89 10.98 -17.83 -1.86
CA ILE A 89 11.50 -18.05 -3.21
C ILE A 89 11.88 -19.54 -3.30
N GLU A 90 11.30 -20.26 -4.27
CA GLU A 90 11.70 -21.63 -4.57
C GLU A 90 13.17 -21.65 -4.97
N CYS A 91 14.04 -22.20 -4.10
CA CYS A 91 15.45 -22.40 -4.40
C CYS A 91 15.55 -23.33 -5.63
N PRO A 92 16.13 -22.89 -6.76
CA PRO A 92 16.16 -23.70 -8.00
C PRO A 92 17.03 -24.96 -7.88
N SER A 93 17.78 -25.09 -6.79
CA SER A 93 18.58 -26.26 -6.45
C SER A 93 18.55 -26.47 -4.92
N PRO A 94 18.06 -27.62 -4.42
CA PRO A 94 18.12 -27.96 -3.00
C PRO A 94 19.55 -28.14 -2.48
N GLU A 95 20.54 -28.31 -3.38
CA GLU A 95 21.90 -28.69 -3.01
C GLU A 95 22.82 -27.50 -2.70
N ASN A 96 22.38 -26.24 -2.94
CA ASN A 96 23.21 -25.04 -2.76
C ASN A 96 22.47 -23.86 -2.09
N CYS A 97 21.45 -24.13 -1.28
CA CYS A 97 20.61 -23.12 -0.63
C CYS A 97 21.27 -22.52 0.65
N ILE A 98 22.58 -22.28 0.63
CA ILE A 98 23.37 -21.76 1.77
C ILE A 98 23.22 -20.24 1.93
N ASN A 99 22.89 -19.51 0.87
CA ASN A 99 22.86 -18.04 0.86
C ASN A 99 21.45 -17.41 0.76
N CYS A 100 20.39 -18.22 0.75
CA CYS A 100 19.03 -17.73 0.53
C CYS A 100 18.18 -17.66 1.81
N CYS A 101 18.54 -18.43 2.84
CA CYS A 101 17.89 -18.38 4.14
C CYS A 101 18.86 -17.77 5.15
N PRO A 102 18.39 -16.97 6.13
CA PRO A 102 19.22 -16.65 7.28
C PRO A 102 19.50 -17.96 8.00
N THR A 103 20.71 -18.48 7.86
CA THR A 103 21.21 -19.48 8.79
C THR A 103 21.38 -18.73 10.11
N GLU A 104 20.56 -19.06 11.12
CA GLU A 104 20.96 -18.75 12.49
C GLU A 104 22.38 -19.29 12.66
N ASN A 105 23.35 -18.39 12.83
CA ASN A 105 24.60 -18.51 13.58
C ASN A 105 25.65 -17.51 13.07
N GLU A 106 25.51 -16.26 13.49
CA GLU A 106 26.68 -15.49 13.91
C GLU A 106 26.39 -15.04 15.35
N GLU A 107 27.13 -15.57 16.33
CA GLU A 107 28.04 -14.78 17.19
C GLU A 107 28.37 -15.43 18.56
N TYR A 108 29.69 -15.42 18.86
CA TYR A 108 30.41 -15.49 20.15
C TYR A 108 30.36 -16.76 21.02
N ASP A 109 31.53 -17.40 21.25
CA ASP A 109 32.37 -17.01 22.41
C ASP A 109 33.83 -17.50 22.27
N SER A 110 34.76 -16.74 22.86
CA SER A 110 36.17 -17.12 23.06
C SER A 110 36.36 -18.02 24.28
#